data_AF-A0A3D4QSF3-F1
#
_entry.id   AF-A0A3D4QSF3-F1
#
_cell.length_a   1.000
_cell.length_b   1.000
_cell.length_c   1.000
_cell.angle_alpha   90.00
_cell.angle_beta   90.00
_cell.angle_gamma   90.00
#
_symmetry.space_group_name_H-M   'P 1'
#
loop_
_entity.id
_entity.type
_entity.pdbx_description
1 polymer ?
#
loop_
_entity_poly.entity_id
_entity_poly.type
_entity_poly.pdbx_seq_one_letter_code
_entity_poly.pdbx_strand_id
1 'polypeptide(L)' 'MLYLIFYSTNDVYEVEELLRENGISFEIVPTPLKESIYCGVCIKTEEPVALAKNLLKEYRFKIA' A
#
# COMPACT_ATOMS: atom_id res chain seq x y z
N MET A 1 -3.05 -4.36 11.54
CA MET A 1 -2.43 -4.66 10.24
C MET A 1 -3.33 -4.12 9.15
N LEU A 2 -2.76 -3.38 8.22
CA LEU A 2 -3.46 -2.63 7.19
C LEU A 2 -2.92 -3.05 5.82
N TYR A 3 -3.80 -3.33 4.86
CA TYR A 3 -3.41 -3.63 3.48
C TYR A 3 -3.75 -2.44 2.57
N LEU A 4 -2.73 -1.85 1.95
CA LEU A 4 -2.82 -0.80 0.96
C LEU A 4 -2.84 -1.45 -0.43
N ILE A 5 -4.03 -1.54 -1.02
CA ILE A 5 -4.27 -2.22 -2.30
C ILE A 5 -4.29 -1.19 -3.42
N PHE A 6 -3.35 -1.32 -4.35
CA PHE A 6 -3.15 -0.39 -5.46
C PHE A 6 -3.66 -0.97 -6.77
N TYR A 7 -4.08 -0.08 -7.68
CA TYR A 7 -4.60 -0.45 -9.00
C TYR A 7 -3.49 -0.84 -9.98
N SER A 8 -2.26 -0.39 -9.74
CA SER A 8 -1.10 -0.65 -10.58
C SER A 8 0.08 -1.14 -9.72
N THR A 9 0.90 -2.03 -10.27
CA THR A 9 2.12 -2.47 -9.59
C THR A 9 3.15 -1.34 -9.52
N ASN A 10 3.08 -0.38 -10.45
CA ASN A 10 3.95 0.79 -10.43
C ASN A 10 3.72 1.63 -9.18
N ASP A 11 2.45 1.87 -8.82
CA ASP A 11 2.08 2.62 -7.62
C ASP A 11 2.56 1.91 -6.34
N VAL A 12 2.57 0.57 -6.33
CA VAL A 12 3.11 -0.23 -5.21
C VAL A 12 4.59 0.08 -5.01
N TYR A 13 5.38 0.11 -6.07
CA TYR A 13 6.83 0.35 -5.97
C TYR A 13 7.16 1.82 -5.68
N GLU A 14 6.41 2.77 -6.24
CA GLU A 14 6.57 4.18 -5.88
C GLU A 14 6.27 4.42 -4.39
N VAL A 15 5.20 3.80 -3.87
CA VAL A 15 4.87 3.90 -2.45
C VAL A 15 5.87 3.11 -1.59
N GLU A 16 6.41 2.00 -2.08
CA GLU A 16 7.48 1.27 -1.41
C GLU A 16 8.69 2.17 -1.12
N GLU A 17 9.16 2.89 -2.14
CA GLU A 17 10.28 3.82 -2.04
C GLU A 17 9.95 4.96 -1.07
N LEU A 18 8.75 5.56 -1.20
CA LEU A 18 8.29 6.63 -0.32
C LEU A 18 8.24 6.20 1.16
N LEU A 19 7.71 5.00 1.46
CA LEU A 19 7.66 4.48 2.83
C LEU A 19 9.07 4.23 3.37
N ARG A 20 9.97 3.70 2.54
CA ARG A 20 11.38 3.46 2.90
C ARG A 20 12.11 4.77 3.23
N GLU A 21 11.92 5.82 2.42
CA GLU A 21 12.51 7.14 2.64
C GLU A 21 12.00 7.81 3.93
N ASN A 22 10.75 7.53 4.31
CA ASN A 22 10.15 8.03 5.54
C ASN A 22 10.41 7.13 6.76
N GLY A 23 11.19 6.05 6.61
CA GLY A 23 11.51 5.12 7.70
C GLY A 23 10.30 4.34 8.22
N ILE A 24 9.27 4.19 7.39
CA ILE A 24 8.03 3.48 7.75
C ILE A 24 8.21 1.99 7.46
N SER A 25 7.81 1.15 8.43
CA SER A 25 7.86 -0.30 8.26
C SER A 25 6.73 -0.80 7.36
N PHE A 26 7.07 -1.65 6.39
CA PHE A 26 6.11 -2.27 5.49
C PHE A 26 6.60 -3.63 4.98
N GLU A 27 5.69 -4.38 4.36
CA GLU A 27 5.95 -5.65 3.67
C GLU A 27 5.14 -5.67 2.36
N ILE A 28 5.77 -6.08 1.24
CA ILE A 28 5.03 -6.35 -0.01
C ILE A 28 4.49 -7.79 0.07
N VAL A 29 3.18 -7.94 -0.05
CA VAL A 29 2.50 -9.24 0.06
C VAL A 29 1.53 -9.44 -1.11
N PRO A 30 1.10 -10.67 -1.41
CA PRO A 30 0.05 -10.90 -2.40
C PRO A 30 -1.26 -10.20 -2.01
N THR A 31 -1.92 -9.59 -2.99
CA THR A 31 -3.23 -8.97 -2.77
C THR A 31 -4.24 -10.02 -2.31
N PRO A 32 -5.05 -9.75 -1.26
CA PRO A 32 -6.08 -10.68 -0.81
C PRO A 32 -7.01 -11.12 -1.94
N LEU A 33 -7.34 -12.41 -2.03
CA LEU A 33 -8.10 -13.01 -3.14
C LEU A 33 -9.44 -12.33 -3.46
N LYS A 34 -10.07 -11.68 -2.46
CA LYS A 34 -11.31 -10.92 -2.63
C LYS A 34 -11.13 -9.63 -3.45
N GLU A 35 -9.89 -9.19 -3.64
CA GLU A 35 -9.47 -7.98 -4.36
C GLU A 35 -8.57 -8.36 -5.55
N SER A 36 -8.75 -9.56 -6.13
CA SER A 36 -7.88 -10.13 -7.17
C SER A 36 -7.88 -9.40 -8.53
N ILE A 37 -8.78 -8.43 -8.72
CA ILE A 37 -8.82 -7.54 -9.89
C ILE A 37 -7.73 -6.44 -9.84
N TYR A 38 -7.02 -6.31 -8.73
CA TYR A 38 -5.92 -5.37 -8.54
C TYR A 38 -4.57 -6.03 -8.88
N CYS A 39 -3.47 -5.26 -8.83
CA CYS A 39 -2.17 -5.57 -9.45
C CYS A 39 -1.36 -6.76 -8.89
N GLY A 40 -2.02 -7.72 -8.21
CA GLY A 40 -1.45 -8.98 -7.71
C GLY A 40 -0.69 -8.85 -6.39
N VAL A 41 -0.15 -7.68 -6.08
CA VAL A 41 0.57 -7.38 -4.83
C VAL A 41 0.04 -6.10 -4.17
N CYS A 42 0.20 -6.01 -2.85
CA CYS A 42 -0.19 -4.87 -2.04
C CYS A 42 0.84 -4.61 -0.93
N ILE A 43 0.74 -3.45 -0.28
CA ILE A 43 1.62 -3.10 0.85
C ILE A 43 0.89 -3.39 2.15
N LYS A 44 1.53 -4.16 3.03
CA LYS A 44 1.08 -4.40 4.39
C LYS A 44 1.89 -3.55 5.37
N THR A 45 1.21 -2.85 6.26
CA THR A 45 1.86 -2.04 7.30
C THR A 45 1.10 -2.11 8.63
N GLU A 46 1.78 -1.78 9.72
CA GLU A 46 1.18 -1.61 11.04
C GLU A 46 0.80 -0.16 11.33
N GLU A 47 1.14 0.76 10.43
CA GLU A 47 0.87 2.17 10.60
C GLU A 47 -0.63 2.51 10.66
N PRO A 48 -1.01 3.59 11.38
CA PRO A 48 -2.39 4.04 11.42
C PRO A 48 -2.92 4.46 10.04
N VAL A 49 -4.21 4.17 9.80
CA VAL A 49 -4.95 4.60 8.59
C VAL A 49 -4.77 6.09 8.28
N ALA A 50 -4.76 6.94 9.31
CA ALA A 50 -4.61 8.38 9.16
C ALA A 50 -3.25 8.78 8.57
N LEU A 51 -2.17 8.10 8.98
CA LEU A 51 -0.84 8.34 8.44
C LEU A 51 -0.79 7.95 6.96
N ALA A 52 -1.29 6.76 6.62
CA ALA A 52 -1.34 6.29 5.24
C ALA A 52 -2.15 7.23 4.33
N LYS A 53 -3.33 7.70 4.76
CA LYS A 53 -4.14 8.64 3.98
C LYS A 53 -3.48 9.99 3.75
N ASN A 54 -2.73 10.49 4.74
CA ASN A 54 -2.04 11.77 4.63
C ASN A 54 -0.81 11.66 3.72
N LEU A 55 0.00 10.62 3.92
CA LEU A 55 1.24 10.40 3.16
C LEU A 55 0.94 10.03 1.71
N LEU A 56 -0.10 9.24 1.47
CA LEU A 56 -0.43 8.67 0.16
C LEU A 56 -1.59 9.39 -0.53
N LYS A 57 -1.87 10.64 -0.17
CA LYS A 57 -3.03 11.42 -0.65
C LYS A 57 -3.10 11.56 -2.18
N GLU A 58 -1.95 11.51 -2.86
CA GLU A 58 -1.85 11.61 -4.32
C GLU A 58 -2.08 10.26 -5.03
N TYR A 59 -2.01 9.16 -4.29
CA TYR A 59 -2.19 7.81 -4.81
C TYR A 59 -3.64 7.35 -4.70
N ARG A 60 -4.08 6.58 -5.69
CA ARG A 60 -5.37 5.90 -5.63
C ARG A 60 -5.18 4.51 -5.06
N PHE A 61 -5.71 4.25 -3.87
CA PHE A 61 -5.62 2.94 -3.22
C PHE A 61 -6.87 2.64 -2.40
N LYS A 62 -7.03 1.36 -2.07
CA LYS A 62 -8.03 0.87 -1.14
C LYS A 62 -7.35 0.36 0.13
N ILE A 63 -8.03 0.51 1.25
CA ILE A 63 -7.62 -0.07 2.53
C ILE A 63 -8.46 -1.31 2.79
N ALA A 64 -7.80 -2.42 3.14
CA ALA A 64 -8.42 -3.67 3.56
C ALA A 64 -7.81 -4.17 4.88
#